data_AF-A0A7V5V8S1-F1
#
_entry.id   AF-A0A7V5V8S1-F1
#
_cell.length_a   1.000
_cell.length_b   1.000
_cell.length_c   1.000
_cell.angle_alpha   90.00
_cell.angle_beta   90.00
_cell.angle_gamma   90.00
#
_symmetry.space_group_name_H-M   'P 1'
#
loop_
_entity.id
_entity.type
_entity.pdbx_description
1 polymer ?
#
loop_
_entity_poly.entity_id
_entity_poly.type
_entity_poly.pdbx_seq_one_letter_code
_entity_poly.pdbx_strand_id
1 'polypeptide(L)'
;MNTFLVLIAITAFALLLNLPFGYLRSGTRKFSLLWMLYIHIPIPFIFILRKMGGLDFTFVPVIAVGAVAGQFLGGRFKPPGAVG
;
A
#
# COMPACT_ATOMS: atom_id res chain seq x y z
N MET A 1 4.50 23.66 5.14
CA MET A 1 4.81 22.27 5.55
C MET A 1 6.04 21.83 4.77
N ASN A 2 7.03 21.18 5.40
CA ASN A 2 8.22 20.76 4.66
C ASN A 2 7.86 19.60 3.73
N THR A 3 7.85 19.85 2.41
CA THR A 3 7.45 18.87 1.37
C THR A 3 8.20 17.55 1.50
N PHE A 4 9.48 17.59 1.86
CA PHE A 4 10.30 16.40 2.03
C PHE A 4 9.83 15.54 3.21
N LEU A 5 9.52 16.16 4.35
CA LEU A 5 8.98 15.45 5.51
C LEU A 5 7.62 14.83 5.22
N VAL A 6 6.76 15.56 4.49
CA VAL A 6 5.43 15.05 4.09
C VAL A 6 5.56 13.86 3.14
N LEU A 7 6.46 13.94 2.17
CA LEU A 7 6.74 12.85 1.25
C LEU A 7 7.23 11.60 1.98
N ILE A 8 8.17 11.75 2.91
CA ILE A 8 8.67 10.64 3.74
C ILE A 8 7.53 10.05 4.57
N ALA A 9 6.76 10.87 5.27
CA ALA A 9 5.68 10.42 6.13
C ALA A 9 4.61 9.63 5.33
N ILE A 10 4.20 10.13 4.17
CA ILE A 10 3.19 9.47 3.33
C ILE A 10 3.75 8.21 2.68
N THR A 11 5.02 8.19 2.27
CA THR A 11 5.66 7.00 1.70
C THR A 11 5.84 5.91 2.76
N ALA A 12 6.26 6.27 3.97
CA ALA A 12 6.34 5.37 5.11
C ALA A 12 4.96 4.83 5.50
N PHE A 13 3.95 5.69 5.54
CA PHE A 13 2.56 5.28 5.75
C PHE A 13 2.09 4.30 4.67
N ALA A 14 2.37 4.57 3.39
CA ALA A 14 2.02 3.69 2.28
C ALA A 14 2.66 2.30 2.43
N LEU A 15 3.93 2.24 2.83
CA LEU A 15 4.61 0.98 3.12
C LEU A 15 3.96 0.24 4.29
N LEU A 16 3.78 0.91 5.43
CA LEU A 16 3.22 0.32 6.65
C LEU A 16 1.78 -0.15 6.46
N LEU A 17 0.96 0.64 5.77
CA LEU A 17 -0.40 0.26 5.41
C LEU A 17 -0.40 -0.97 4.49
N ASN A 18 0.52 -1.05 3.52
CA ASN A 18 0.53 -2.16 2.59
C ASN A 18 1.15 -3.46 3.14
N LEU A 19 1.86 -3.45 4.27
CA LEU A 19 2.35 -4.67 4.93
C LEU A 19 1.22 -5.65 5.31
N PRO A 20 0.23 -5.27 6.14
CA PRO A 20 -0.87 -6.19 6.49
C PRO A 20 -1.70 -6.57 5.27
N PHE A 21 -1.92 -5.64 4.33
CA PHE A 21 -2.67 -5.94 3.10
C PHE A 21 -1.91 -6.91 2.18
N GLY A 22 -0.58 -6.82 2.11
CA GLY A 22 0.26 -7.78 1.40
C GLY A 22 0.18 -9.18 1.99
N TYR A 23 0.22 -9.28 3.32
CA TYR A 23 0.05 -10.54 4.04
C TYR A 23 -1.33 -11.15 3.76
N LEU A 24 -2.41 -10.39 3.94
CA LEU A 24 -3.77 -10.87 3.68
C LEU A 24 -3.99 -11.28 2.21
N ARG A 25 -3.50 -10.46 1.27
CA ARG A 25 -3.56 -10.73 -0.17
C ARG A 25 -2.90 -12.05 -0.54
N SER A 26 -1.76 -12.37 0.07
CA SER A 26 -1.03 -13.62 -0.21
C SER A 26 -1.83 -14.88 0.14
N GLY A 27 -2.80 -14.77 1.05
CA GLY A 27 -3.68 -15.86 1.46
C GLY A 27 -4.86 -16.11 0.52
N THR A 28 -5.04 -15.28 -0.51
CA THR A 28 -6.22 -15.33 -1.37
C THR A 28 -5.89 -15.84 -2.76
N ARG A 29 -6.89 -16.44 -3.43
CA ARG A 29 -6.78 -16.83 -4.83
C ARG A 29 -6.53 -15.58 -5.68
N LYS A 30 -5.45 -15.59 -6.46
CA LYS A 30 -5.13 -14.51 -7.41
C LYS A 30 -6.33 -14.23 -8.32
N PHE A 31 -6.59 -12.95 -8.60
CA PHE A 31 -7.74 -12.49 -9.38
C PHE A 31 -9.13 -12.78 -8.79
N SER A 32 -9.22 -13.19 -7.52
CA SER A 32 -10.49 -13.15 -6.80
C SER A 32 -10.86 -11.70 -6.43
N LEU A 33 -12.15 -11.49 -6.14
CA LEU A 33 -12.65 -10.20 -5.64
C LEU A 33 -11.87 -9.76 -4.39
N LEU A 34 -11.62 -10.70 -3.46
CA LEU A 34 -10.92 -10.40 -2.22
C LEU A 34 -9.43 -10.04 -2.46
N TRP A 35 -8.77 -10.74 -3.37
CA TRP A 35 -7.40 -10.39 -3.81
C TRP A 35 -7.35 -8.98 -4.38
N MET A 36 -8.32 -8.61 -5.21
CA MET A 36 -8.42 -7.27 -5.80
C MET A 36 -8.66 -6.21 -4.73
N LEU A 37 -9.56 -6.47 -3.78
CA LEU A 37 -9.85 -5.55 -2.68
C LEU A 37 -8.60 -5.29 -1.82
N TYR A 38 -7.80 -6.31 -1.52
CA TYR A 38 -6.58 -6.11 -0.73
C TYR A 38 -5.51 -5.26 -1.44
N ILE A 39 -5.56 -5.14 -2.76
CA ILE A 39 -4.68 -4.24 -3.53
C ILE A 39 -5.25 -2.82 -3.57
N HIS A 40 -6.56 -2.69 -3.78
CA HIS A 40 -7.18 -1.39 -4.08
C HIS A 40 -7.61 -0.63 -2.83
N ILE A 41 -7.98 -1.31 -1.74
CA ILE A 41 -8.41 -0.65 -0.49
C ILE A 41 -7.35 0.32 0.04
N PRO A 42 -6.04 0.01 0.06
CA PRO A 42 -5.03 0.97 0.50
C PRO A 42 -4.93 2.24 -0.35
N ILE A 43 -5.29 2.17 -1.64
CA ILE A 43 -5.06 3.26 -2.61
C ILE A 43 -5.87 4.53 -2.26
N PRO A 44 -7.19 4.48 -1.97
CA PRO A 44 -7.95 5.64 -1.50
C PRO A 44 -7.36 6.33 -0.26
N PHE A 45 -6.87 5.57 0.73
CA PHE A 45 -6.28 6.17 1.94
C PHE A 45 -5.00 6.94 1.61
N ILE A 46 -4.12 6.33 0.82
CA ILE A 46 -2.89 6.97 0.36
C ILE A 46 -3.20 8.21 -0.49
N PHE A 47 -4.21 8.13 -1.37
CA PHE A 47 -4.66 9.25 -2.20
C PHE A 47 -5.17 10.43 -1.35
N ILE A 48 -6.03 10.18 -0.36
CA ILE A 48 -6.57 11.21 0.53
C ILE A 48 -5.42 11.89 1.29
N LEU A 49 -4.51 11.12 1.89
CA LEU A 49 -3.35 11.68 2.61
C LEU A 49 -2.43 12.49 1.70
N ARG A 50 -2.18 12.02 0.48
CA ARG A 50 -1.40 12.76 -0.53
C ARG A 50 -2.05 14.10 -0.89
N LYS A 51 -3.38 14.13 -1.04
CA LYS A 51 -4.14 15.37 -1.30
C LYS A 51 -4.13 16.31 -0.10
N MET A 52 -4.35 15.81 1.11
CA MET A 52 -4.29 16.61 2.35
C MET A 52 -2.88 17.15 2.62
N GLY A 53 -1.84 16.38 2.27
CA GLY A 53 -0.44 16.77 2.38
C GLY A 53 0.03 17.78 1.32
N GLY A 54 -0.81 18.09 0.33
CA GLY A 54 -0.48 19.05 -0.73
C GLY A 54 0.64 18.62 -1.68
N LEU A 55 0.95 17.31 -1.76
CA LEU A 55 1.98 16.82 -2.68
C LEU A 55 1.45 16.81 -4.12
N ASP A 56 2.27 17.17 -5.09
CA ASP A 56 1.94 17.06 -6.51
C ASP A 56 1.89 15.62 -7.05
N PHE A 57 1.33 15.45 -8.25
CA PHE A 57 1.26 14.13 -8.90
C PHE A 57 2.65 13.58 -9.25
N THR A 58 3.66 14.44 -9.35
CA THR A 58 5.07 14.06 -9.57
C THR A 58 5.63 13.16 -8.47
N PHE A 59 5.05 13.19 -7.27
CA PHE A 59 5.48 12.35 -6.15
C PHE A 59 4.76 10.99 -6.07
N VAL A 60 3.72 10.78 -6.90
CA VAL A 60 2.98 9.51 -6.92
C VAL A 60 3.89 8.29 -7.17
N PRO A 61 4.89 8.32 -8.09
CA PRO A 61 5.79 7.19 -8.27
C PRO A 61 6.56 6.80 -7.01
N VAL A 62 7.04 7.77 -6.22
CA VAL A 62 7.78 7.50 -4.98
C VAL A 62 6.87 6.84 -3.94
N ILE A 63 5.66 7.37 -3.77
CA ILE A 63 4.66 6.81 -2.86
C ILE A 63 4.24 5.40 -3.30
N ALA A 64 4.09 5.20 -4.62
CA ALA A 64 3.75 3.91 -5.21
C ALA A 64 4.84 2.86 -4.97
N VAL A 65 6.13 3.23 -5.06
CA VAL A 65 7.24 2.33 -4.68
C VAL A 65 7.10 1.89 -3.22
N GLY A 66 6.79 2.80 -2.30
CA GLY A 66 6.53 2.45 -0.89
C GLY A 66 5.36 1.48 -0.73
N ALA A 67 4.24 1.73 -1.40
CA ALA A 67 3.06 0.87 -1.39
C ALA A 67 3.36 -0.54 -1.94
N VAL A 68 4.05 -0.62 -3.08
CA VAL A 68 4.44 -1.89 -3.73
C VAL A 68 5.42 -2.66 -2.84
N ALA A 69 6.40 -1.96 -2.23
CA ALA A 69 7.32 -2.57 -1.29
C ALA A 69 6.56 -3.18 -0.09
N GLY A 70 5.61 -2.44 0.50
CA GLY A 70 4.75 -2.96 1.57
C GLY A 70 3.96 -4.20 1.15
N GLN A 71 3.35 -4.18 -0.04
CA GLN A 71 2.57 -5.31 -0.58
C GLN A 71 3.44 -6.55 -0.79
N PHE A 72 4.67 -6.37 -1.26
CA PHE A 72 5.62 -7.44 -1.52
C PHE A 72 6.19 -8.02 -0.22
N LEU A 73 6.63 -7.15 0.69
CA LEU A 73 7.19 -7.54 1.98
C LEU A 73 6.14 -8.25 2.85
N GLY A 74 4.92 -7.71 2.91
CA GLY A 74 3.81 -8.34 3.63
C GLY A 74 3.44 -9.70 3.04
N GLY A 75 3.47 -9.81 1.71
CA GLY A 75 3.12 -11.04 1.00
C GLY A 75 4.19 -12.14 0.99
N ARG A 76 5.36 -11.92 1.64
CA ARG A 76 6.38 -12.97 1.81
C ARG A 76 5.92 -14.11 2.72
N PHE A 77 4.96 -13.84 3.60
CA PHE A 77 4.40 -14.83 4.53
C PHE A 77 2.95 -15.11 4.15
N LYS A 78 2.52 -16.37 4.27
CA LYS A 78 1.13 -16.77 4.04
C LYS A 78 0.36 -16.78 5.36
N PRO A 79 -0.87 -16.23 5.40
CA PRO A 79 -1.74 -16.39 6.56
C PRO A 79 -2.21 -17.84 6.72
N PRO A 80 -2.56 -18.27 7.93
CA PRO A 80 -3.22 -19.56 8.16
C PRO A 80 -4.47 -19.70 7.28
N GLY A 81 -4.63 -20.85 6.63
CA GLY A 81 -5.77 -21.10 5.74
C GLY A 81 -5.67 -20.44 4.36
N ALA A 82 -4.47 -20.02 3.94
CA ALA A 82 -4.23 -19.52 2.59
C ALA A 82 -4.70 -20.51 1.50
N VAL A 83 -5.53 -20.03 0.57
CA VAL A 83 -6.11 -20.82 -0.54
C VAL A 83 -5.38 -20.61 -1.87
N GLY A 84 -4.08 -20.31 -1.80
CA GLY A 84 -3.26 -19.85 -2.93
C GLY A 84 -2.12 -20.79 -3.31
#